data_AF-A0A316D4J9-F1
#
_entry.id   AF-A0A316D4J9-F1
#
_cell.length_a   1.000
_cell.length_b   1.000
_cell.length_c   1.000
_cell.angle_alpha   90.00
_cell.angle_beta   90.00
_cell.angle_gamma   90.00
#
_symmetry.space_group_name_H-M   'P 1'
#
loop_
_entity.id
_entity.type
_entity.pdbx_description
1 polymer ?
#
loop_
_entity_poly.entity_id
_entity_poly.type
_entity_poly.pdbx_seq_one_letter_code
_entity_poly.pdbx_strand_id
1 'polypeptide(L)'
;MLTAAQREDLNNWKDDLLINLNRAKAELSSLQREVERLKFRWEVAKGLPETPLKQNVVQSTEKDWVKAQNTLNREEFRLNNDIENNGMILNEIETLLS
;
A
#
# COMPACT_ATOMS: atom_id res chain seq x y z
N MET A 1 -16.69 6.60 -33.68
CA MET A 1 -15.89 5.35 -33.75
C MET A 1 -14.42 5.73 -33.63
N LEU A 2 -13.66 4.99 -32.82
CA LEU A 2 -12.20 5.17 -32.70
C LEU A 2 -11.49 4.65 -33.95
N THR A 3 -10.41 5.28 -34.36
CA THR A 3 -9.48 4.74 -35.36
C THR A 3 -8.62 3.63 -34.77
N ALA A 4 -7.94 2.85 -35.61
CA ALA A 4 -7.01 1.81 -35.16
C ALA A 4 -5.89 2.38 -34.28
N ALA A 5 -5.31 3.52 -34.67
CA ALA A 5 -4.28 4.22 -33.89
C ALA A 5 -4.81 4.69 -32.53
N GLN A 6 -6.00 5.28 -32.48
CA GLN A 6 -6.62 5.71 -31.21
C GLN A 6 -6.90 4.53 -30.27
N ARG A 7 -7.28 3.36 -30.82
CA ARG A 7 -7.50 2.14 -30.05
C ARG A 7 -6.19 1.58 -29.50
N GLU A 8 -5.11 1.62 -30.27
CA GLU A 8 -3.77 1.21 -29.84
C GLU A 8 -3.25 2.11 -28.72
N ASP A 9 -3.36 3.43 -28.87
CA ASP A 9 -2.96 4.40 -27.85
C ASP A 9 -3.72 4.19 -26.52
N LEU A 10 -5.04 3.95 -26.59
CA LEU A 10 -5.87 3.67 -25.41
C LEU A 10 -5.49 2.34 -24.73
N ASN A 11 -5.15 1.30 -25.50
CA ASN A 11 -4.68 0.04 -24.94
C ASN A 11 -3.33 0.20 -24.25
N ASN A 12 -2.38 0.95 -24.85
CA ASN A 12 -1.09 1.22 -24.23
C ASN A 12 -1.26 1.99 -22.91
N TRP A 13 -2.12 3.01 -22.91
CA TRP A 13 -2.41 3.77 -21.69
C TRP A 13 -3.11 2.93 -20.62
N LYS A 14 -4.02 2.02 -21.02
CA LYS A 14 -4.64 1.04 -20.13
C LYS A 14 -3.58 0.17 -19.44
N ASP A 15 -2.63 -0.36 -20.20
CA ASP A 15 -1.58 -1.22 -19.67
C ASP A 15 -0.69 -0.47 -18.66
N ASP A 16 -0.31 0.77 -18.95
CA ASP A 16 0.45 1.62 -18.03
C ASP A 16 -0.33 1.91 -16.73
N LEU A 17 -1.63 2.20 -16.82
CA LEU A 17 -2.48 2.42 -15.66
C LEU A 17 -2.65 1.16 -14.81
N LEU A 18 -2.76 -0.01 -15.43
CA LEU A 18 -2.81 -1.30 -14.72
C LEU A 18 -1.51 -1.54 -13.95
N ILE A 19 -0.36 -1.24 -14.55
CA ILE A 19 0.95 -1.34 -13.87
C ILE A 19 0.99 -0.42 -12.65
N ASN A 20 0.58 0.84 -12.79
CA ASN A 20 0.57 1.82 -11.71
C ASN A 20 -0.40 1.43 -10.59
N LEU A 21 -1.61 0.98 -10.93
CA LEU A 21 -2.61 0.50 -9.99
C LEU A 21 -2.07 -0.69 -9.17
N ASN A 22 -1.47 -1.68 -9.84
CA ASN A 22 -0.93 -2.85 -9.17
C ASN A 22 0.27 -2.50 -8.29
N ARG A 23 1.11 -1.55 -8.70
CA ARG A 23 2.22 -1.04 -7.89
C ARG A 23 1.71 -0.36 -6.62
N ALA A 24 0.73 0.55 -6.73
CA ALA A 24 0.16 1.23 -5.58
C ALA A 24 -0.50 0.26 -4.58
N LYS A 25 -1.26 -0.72 -5.08
CA LYS A 25 -1.85 -1.80 -4.25
C LYS A 25 -0.78 -2.63 -3.55
N ALA A 26 0.29 -3.00 -4.25
CA ALA A 26 1.38 -3.79 -3.69
C ALA A 26 2.14 -3.02 -2.60
N GLU A 27 2.38 -1.73 -2.81
CA GLU A 27 3.02 -0.84 -1.84
C GLU A 27 2.17 -0.69 -0.57
N LEU A 28 0.87 -0.40 -0.72
CA LEU A 28 -0.06 -0.29 0.41
C LEU A 28 -0.10 -1.59 1.22
N SER A 29 -0.26 -2.73 0.54
CA SER A 29 -0.26 -4.05 1.18
C SER A 29 1.08 -4.36 1.87
N SER A 30 2.21 -3.94 1.30
CA SER A 30 3.52 -4.10 1.93
C SER A 30 3.63 -3.30 3.23
N LEU A 31 3.19 -2.03 3.23
CA LEU A 31 3.21 -1.18 4.42
C LEU A 31 2.29 -1.72 5.52
N GLN A 32 1.08 -2.17 5.17
CA GLN A 32 0.14 -2.78 6.11
C GLN A 32 0.74 -4.04 6.77
N ARG A 33 1.34 -4.93 5.98
CA ARG A 33 2.01 -6.14 6.50
C ARG A 33 3.19 -5.81 7.41
N GLU A 34 3.96 -4.77 7.11
CA GLU A 34 5.07 -4.34 7.96
C GLU A 34 4.57 -3.86 9.33
N VAL A 35 3.50 -3.05 9.33
CA VAL A 35 2.86 -2.57 10.56
C VAL A 35 2.35 -3.73 11.41
N GLU A 36 1.64 -4.69 10.81
CA GLU A 36 1.14 -5.88 11.50
C GLU A 36 2.28 -6.72 12.08
N ARG A 37 3.36 -6.93 11.32
CA ARG A 37 4.54 -7.67 11.78
C ARG A 37 5.19 -7.00 12.99
N LEU A 38 5.34 -5.68 12.97
CA LEU A 38 5.95 -4.94 14.08
C LEU A 38 5.03 -4.88 15.30
N LYS A 39 3.71 -4.73 15.08
CA LYS A 39 2.70 -4.83 16.13
C LYS A 39 2.77 -6.18 16.84
N PHE A 40 2.85 -7.27 16.07
CA PHE A 40 3.01 -8.62 16.61
C PHE A 40 4.28 -8.74 17.46
N ARG A 41 5.43 -8.22 16.98
CA ARG A 41 6.68 -8.24 17.75
C ARG A 41 6.56 -7.48 19.08
N TRP A 42 5.89 -6.33 19.09
CA TRP A 42 5.62 -5.58 20.30
C TRP A 42 4.68 -6.34 21.26
N GLU A 43 3.65 -6.99 20.74
CA GLU A 43 2.74 -7.84 21.52
C GLU A 43 3.46 -9.02 22.18
N VAL A 44 4.33 -9.70 21.44
CA VAL A 44 5.20 -10.75 21.97
C VAL A 44 6.13 -10.20 23.05
N ALA A 45 6.77 -9.05 22.82
CA ALA A 45 7.66 -8.42 23.80
C ALA A 45 6.97 -8.11 25.13
N LYS A 46 5.72 -7.64 25.10
CA LYS A 46 4.92 -7.40 26.32
C LYS A 46 4.67 -8.67 27.12
N GLY A 47 4.51 -9.81 26.46
CA GLY A 47 4.28 -11.12 27.07
C GLY A 47 5.53 -11.80 27.63
N LEU A 48 6.73 -11.22 27.43
CA LEU A 48 7.96 -11.81 27.94
C LEU A 48 8.00 -11.83 29.48
N PRO A 49 8.70 -12.83 30.08
CA PRO A 49 8.98 -12.85 31.51
C PRO A 49 9.64 -11.56 31.99
N GLU A 50 9.36 -11.18 33.23
CA GLU A 50 9.95 -9.97 33.82
C GLU A 50 11.47 -10.16 33.97
N THR A 51 12.21 -9.46 33.11
CA THR A 51 13.67 -9.46 33.08
C THR A 51 14.16 -8.02 33.02
N PRO A 52 15.38 -7.71 33.50
CA PRO A 52 15.93 -6.35 33.42
C PRO A 52 15.97 -5.76 31.99
N LEU A 53 15.94 -6.61 30.96
CA LEU A 53 15.96 -6.21 29.55
C LEU A 53 14.56 -6.05 28.94
N LYS A 54 13.51 -6.60 29.57
CA LYS A 54 12.14 -6.59 29.03
C LYS A 54 11.68 -5.18 28.68
N GLN A 55 11.89 -4.23 29.59
CA GLN A 55 11.46 -2.84 29.40
C GLN A 55 12.11 -2.22 28.15
N ASN A 56 13.41 -2.47 27.93
CA ASN A 56 14.12 -1.97 26.75
C ASN A 56 13.60 -2.60 25.46
N VAL A 57 13.30 -3.91 25.48
CA VAL A 57 12.77 -4.62 24.31
C VAL A 57 11.36 -4.14 23.97
N VAL A 58 10.50 -3.95 24.97
CA VAL A 58 9.13 -3.42 24.78
C VAL A 58 9.19 -2.00 24.21
N GLN A 59 9.99 -1.10 24.79
CA GLN A 59 10.12 0.28 24.30
C GLN A 59 10.69 0.34 22.88
N SER A 60 11.69 -0.49 22.56
CA SER A 60 12.27 -0.56 21.22
C SER A 60 11.25 -1.04 20.18
N THR A 61 10.54 -2.13 20.47
CA THR A 61 9.55 -2.70 19.55
C THR A 61 8.33 -1.82 19.39
N GLU A 62 7.90 -1.12 20.45
CA GLU A 62 6.86 -0.10 20.39
C GLU A 62 7.25 1.06 19.47
N LYS A 63 8.46 1.59 19.63
CA LYS A 63 8.97 2.68 18.79
C LYS A 63 9.00 2.29 17.30
N ASP A 64 9.46 1.08 17.00
CA ASP A 64 9.49 0.57 15.62
C ASP A 64 8.07 0.45 15.04
N TRP A 65 7.13 -0.12 15.79
CA TRP A 65 5.74 -0.23 15.38
C TRP A 65 5.09 1.15 15.15
N VAL A 66 5.24 2.09 16.09
CA VAL A 66 4.70 3.45 15.96
C VAL A 66 5.29 4.16 14.74
N LYS A 67 6.60 4.00 14.49
CA LYS A 67 7.24 4.57 13.30
C LYS A 67 6.63 4.01 12.01
N ALA A 68 6.41 2.70 11.94
CA ALA A 68 5.79 2.06 10.77
C ALA A 68 4.33 2.51 10.60
N GLN A 69 3.55 2.60 11.69
CA GLN A 69 2.17 3.09 11.65
C GLN A 69 2.10 4.53 11.12
N ASN A 70 3.02 5.40 11.56
CA ASN A 70 3.08 6.78 11.08
C ASN A 70 3.51 6.88 9.60
N THR A 71 4.28 5.93 9.09
CA THR A 71 4.58 5.82 7.66
C THR A 71 3.34 5.36 6.90
N LEU A 72 2.66 4.30 7.36
CA LEU A 72 1.42 3.83 6.74
C LEU A 72 0.37 4.94 6.68
N ASN A 73 0.09 5.63 7.78
CA ASN A 73 -0.92 6.70 7.82
C ASN A 73 -0.61 7.85 6.84
N ARG A 74 0.67 8.16 6.60
CA ARG A 74 1.08 9.19 5.65
C ARG A 74 0.91 8.75 4.20
N GLU A 75 1.27 7.51 3.91
CA GLU A 75 1.21 6.99 2.54
C GLU A 75 -0.18 6.47 2.16
N GLU A 76 -1.00 6.03 3.12
CA GLU A 76 -2.31 5.42 2.87
C GLU A 76 -3.25 6.38 2.13
N PHE A 77 -3.26 7.66 2.51
CA PHE A 77 -4.06 8.66 1.79
C PHE A 77 -3.61 8.80 0.32
N ARG A 78 -2.30 8.91 0.08
CA ARG A 78 -1.74 9.02 -1.28
C ARG A 78 -2.05 7.77 -2.11
N LEU A 79 -1.74 6.60 -1.57
CA LEU A 79 -1.89 5.31 -2.26
C LEU A 79 -3.36 4.99 -2.54
N ASN A 80 -4.28 5.29 -1.62
CA ASN A 80 -5.70 5.10 -1.86
C ASN A 80 -6.21 6.04 -2.96
N ASN A 81 -5.79 7.31 -2.98
CA ASN A 81 -6.12 8.22 -4.08
C ASN A 81 -5.56 7.73 -5.42
N ASP A 82 -4.31 7.25 -5.45
CA ASP A 82 -3.69 6.70 -6.66
C ASP A 82 -4.48 5.47 -7.16
N ILE A 83 -4.92 4.60 -6.24
CA ILE A 83 -5.72 3.41 -6.56
C ILE A 83 -7.09 3.80 -7.12
N GLU A 84 -7.79 4.74 -6.49
CA GLU A 84 -9.11 5.20 -6.89
C GLU A 84 -9.05 5.90 -8.27
N ASN A 85 -8.14 6.86 -8.43
CA ASN A 85 -7.98 7.60 -9.68
C ASN A 85 -7.63 6.68 -10.85
N ASN A 86 -6.64 5.80 -10.67
CA ASN A 86 -6.27 4.84 -11.72
C ASN A 86 -7.42 3.89 -12.04
N GLY A 87 -8.19 3.45 -11.04
CA GLY A 87 -9.37 2.61 -11.24
C GLY A 87 -10.49 3.30 -12.01
N MET A 88 -10.76 4.58 -11.72
CA MET A 88 -11.74 5.39 -12.45
C MET A 88 -11.34 5.56 -13.91
N ILE A 89 -10.10 5.96 -14.19
CA ILE A 89 -9.62 6.18 -15.56
C ILE A 89 -9.64 4.85 -16.34
N LEU A 90 -9.27 3.73 -15.71
CA LEU A 90 -9.36 2.41 -16.34
C LEU A 90 -10.79 2.08 -16.79
N ASN A 91 -11.79 2.33 -15.94
CA ASN A 91 -13.20 2.11 -16.31
C ASN A 91 -13.64 3.00 -17.49
N GLU A 92 -13.18 4.25 -17.54
CA GLU A 92 -13.45 5.16 -18.66
C GLU A 92 -12.83 4.65 -19.96
N ILE A 93 -11.57 4.19 -19.92
CA ILE A 93 -10.90 3.61 -21.08
C ILE A 93 -11.62 2.34 -21.56
N GLU A 94 -12.03 1.46 -20.64
CA GLU A 94 -12.78 0.25 -21.00
C GLU A 94 -14.13 0.56 -21.65
N THR A 95 -14.79 1.62 -21.21
CA THR A 95 -16.03 2.11 -21.82
C THR A 95 -15.79 2.64 -23.24
N LEU A 96 -14.68 3.37 -23.47
CA LEU A 96 -14.33 3.88 -24.80
C LEU A 96 -13.89 2.79 -25.78
N LEU A 97 -13.31 1.70 -25.27
CA LEU A 97 -12.83 0.58 -26.08
C LEU A 97 -13.93 -0.42 -26.47
N SER A 98 -15.04 -0.44 -25.73
CA SER A 98 -16.23 -1.27 -25.98
C SER A 98 -16.98 -0.85 -27.24
#